data_AF-A0A822Y1J1-F1
#
_entry.id   AF-A0A822Y1J1-F1
#
_cell.length_a   1.000
_cell.length_b   1.000
_cell.length_c   1.000
_cell.angle_alpha   90.00
_cell.angle_beta   90.00
_cell.angle_gamma   90.00
#
_symmetry.space_group_name_H-M   'P 1'
#
loop_
_entity.id
_entity.type
_entity.pdbx_description
1 polymer ?
#
loop_
_entity_poly.entity_id
_entity_poly.type
_entity_poly.pdbx_seq_one_letter_code
_entity_poly.pdbx_strand_id
1 'polypeptide(L)' 'MSEERRVHPDCINASNPYHECVEYCFRKIAEAKEWIKKEESENFFWLLS' A
#
# COMPACT_ATOMS: atom_id res chain seq x y z
N MET A 1 -10.56 7.72 -23.16
CA MET A 1 -9.31 8.32 -22.65
C MET A 1 -9.21 7.93 -21.19
N SER A 2 -8.44 6.90 -20.89
CA SER A 2 -8.12 6.53 -19.51
C SER A 2 -7.09 7.53 -19.03
N GLU A 3 -7.53 8.59 -18.36
CA GLU A 3 -6.62 9.38 -17.55
C GLU A 3 -5.97 8.39 -16.58
N GLU A 4 -4.67 8.10 -16.80
CA GLU A 4 -3.88 7.34 -15.85
C GLU A 4 -4.15 7.95 -14.48
N ARG A 5 -4.86 7.19 -13.62
CA ARG A 5 -5.23 7.67 -12.29
C ARG A 5 -3.93 8.10 -11.61
N ARG A 6 -3.77 9.42 -11.38
CA ARG A 6 -2.61 9.98 -10.65
C ARG A 6 -2.58 9.57 -9.17
N VAL A 7 -3.55 8.77 -8.76
CA VAL A 7 -3.77 8.23 -7.43
C VAL A 7 -3.52 6.74 -7.47
N HIS A 8 -2.60 6.28 -6.63
CA HIS A 8 -2.37 4.86 -6.42
C HIS A 8 -3.55 4.24 -5.66
N PRO A 9 -4.07 3.05 -6.04
CA PRO A 9 -5.25 2.44 -5.41
C PRO A 9 -5.04 2.14 -3.91
N ASP A 10 -3.83 1.72 -3.53
CA ASP A 10 -3.47 1.47 -2.12
C ASP A 10 -3.11 2.75 -1.34
N CYS A 11 -3.25 3.94 -1.93
CA CYS A 11 -2.95 5.18 -1.23
C CYS A 11 -4.02 5.45 -0.17
N ILE A 12 -3.58 5.84 1.04
CA ILE A 12 -4.48 6.26 2.13
C ILE A 12 -5.40 7.42 1.77
N ASN A 13 -5.03 8.21 0.75
CA ASN A 13 -5.79 9.36 0.26
C ASN A 13 -6.57 9.05 -1.02
N ALA A 14 -6.67 7.78 -1.42
CA ALA A 14 -7.28 7.40 -2.69
C ALA A 14 -8.77 7.72 -2.81
N SER A 15 -9.45 7.90 -1.66
CA SER A 15 -10.85 8.33 -1.61
C SER A 15 -11.07 9.76 -2.10
N ASN A 16 -10.01 10.59 -2.19
CA ASN A 16 -10.12 11.93 -2.73
C ASN A 16 -9.83 11.91 -4.25
N PRO A 17 -10.83 12.17 -5.12
CA PRO A 17 -10.67 12.12 -6.58
C PRO A 17 -9.74 13.21 -7.12
N TYR A 18 -9.47 14.26 -6.34
CA TYR A 18 -8.54 15.34 -6.70
C TYR A 18 -7.13 15.13 -6.13
N HIS A 19 -6.89 14.02 -5.44
CA HIS A 19 -5.57 13.72 -4.90
C HIS A 19 -4.58 13.43 -6.04
N GLU A 20 -3.31 13.77 -5.81
CA GLU A 20 -2.20 13.35 -6.63
C GLU A 20 -1.15 12.76 -5.70
N CYS A 21 -0.75 11.52 -5.98
CA CYS A 21 0.21 10.84 -5.12
C CYS A 21 1.58 11.52 -5.24
N VAL A 22 2.15 11.84 -4.08
CA VAL A 22 3.52 12.33 -3.93
C VAL A 22 4.40 11.24 -3.30
N GLU A 23 5.71 11.47 -3.18
CA GLU A 23 6.67 10.52 -2.60
C GLU A 23 6.24 9.96 -1.23
N TYR A 24 5.60 10.81 -0.40
CA TYR A 24 5.04 10.38 0.88
C TYR A 24 4.04 9.22 0.74
N CYS A 25 3.17 9.28 -0.26
CA CYS A 25 2.18 8.24 -0.51
C CYS A 25 2.86 6.91 -0.86
N PHE A 26 3.87 6.95 -1.74
CA PHE A 26 4.61 5.76 -2.16
C PHE A 26 5.39 5.14 -1.00
N ARG A 27 6.00 5.97 -0.14
CA ARG A 27 6.66 5.48 1.07
C ARG A 27 5.69 4.77 2.00
N LYS A 28 4.48 5.32 2.21
CA LYS A 28 3.45 4.67 3.03
C LYS A 28 2.94 3.37 2.45
N ILE A 29 2.80 3.29 1.13
CA ILE A 29 2.41 2.05 0.44
C ILE A 29 3.51 0.99 0.61
N ALA A 30 4.77 1.36 0.43
CA ALA A 30 5.90 0.44 0.60
C ALA A 30 6.00 -0.05 2.07
N GLU A 31 5.89 0.86 3.04
CA GLU A 31 5.86 0.51 4.46
C GLU A 31 4.75 -0.52 4.73
N ALA A 32 3.51 -0.27 4.29
CA ALA A 32 2.39 -1.19 4.50
C ALA A 32 2.62 -2.60 3.90
N LYS A 33 3.23 -2.67 2.70
CA LYS A 33 3.56 -3.95 2.06
C LYS A 33 4.61 -4.74 2.84
N GLU A 34 5.62 -4.08 3.40
CA GLU A 34 6.63 -4.72 4.24
C GLU A 34 6.02 -5.25 5.55
N TRP A 35 5.09 -4.52 6.16
CA TRP A 35 4.36 -4.99 7.36
C TRP A 35 3.53 -6.24 7.07
N ILE A 36 2.76 -6.25 5.98
CA ILE A 36 1.95 -7.41 5.58
C ILE A 36 2.86 -8.62 5.33
N LYS A 37 3.97 -8.44 4.60
CA LYS A 37 4.92 -9.53 4.34
C LYS A 37 5.53 -10.09 5.63
N LYS A 38 5.87 -9.21 6.57
CA LYS A 38 6.40 -9.62 7.87
C LYS A 38 5.35 -10.38 8.68
N GLU A 39 4.13 -9.87 8.75
CA GLU A 39 3.02 -10.52 9.45
C GLU A 39 2.65 -11.86 8.82
N GLU A 40 2.64 -11.97 7.49
CA GLU A 40 2.48 -13.26 6.79
C GLU A 40 3.60 -14.24 7.14
N SER A 41 4.85 -13.77 7.20
CA SER A 41 5.98 -14.63 7.57
C SER A 41 5.92 -15.09 9.03
N GLU A 42 5.52 -14.21 9.95
CA GLU A 42 5.34 -14.54 11.36
C GLU A 42 4.16 -15.49 11.55
N ASN A 43 3.04 -15.23 10.90
CA ASN A 43 1.86 -16.08 10.94
C ASN A 43 2.14 -17.48 10.35
N PHE A 44 2.89 -17.55 9.25
CA PHE A 44 3.35 -18.82 8.68
C PHE A 44 4.28 -19.57 9.62
N PHE A 45 5.20 -18.86 10.30
CA PHE A 45 6.08 -19.45 11.31
C PHE A 45 5.30 -20.04 12.49
N TRP A 46 4.25 -19.34 12.95
CA TRP A 46 3.35 -19.84 13.99
C TRP A 46 2.55 -21.07 13.58
N LEU A 47 2.11 -21.17 12.32
CA LEU A 47 1.32 -22.30 11.82
C LEU A 47 2.13 -23.59 11.63
N LEU A 48 3.46 -23.49 11.56
CA LEU A 48 4.37 -24.63 11.38
C LEU A 48 5.02 -25.14 12.68
N SER A 49 4.69 -24.53 13.82
CA SER A 49 5.17 -24.92 15.16
C SER A 49 4.11 -25.73 15.90
#